data_AF-A0AAR2LKM9-F1
#
_entry.id   AF-A0AAR2LKM9-F1
#
_cell.length_a   1.000
_cell.length_b   1.000
_cell.length_c   1.000
_cell.angle_alpha   90.00
_cell.angle_beta   90.00
_cell.angle_gamma   90.00
#
_symmetry.space_group_name_H-M   'P 1'
#
loop_
_entity.id
_entity.type
_entity.pdbx_description
1 polymer ?
#
loop_
_entity_poly.entity_id
_entity_poly.type
_entity_poly.pdbx_seq_one_letter_code
_entity_poly.pdbx_strand_id
1 'polypeptide(L)'
;MSAVLKLLLLSAVTLLVSAQGWENYQSLSESIRIHIDKALDKANENFTNHYVAYESLLSEPKITADDFYVNVRLMVTTCKKDKEKGYGHRVECVTQKPKTPWIDCLVCKKENGGELIDCARQVDVRSGRDIRKHCAYRTHGGATVLSQKSGNSKQELGCLGCV
;
A
#
# COMPACT_ATOMS: atom_id res chain seq x y z
N MET A 1 34.13 -19.01 25.12
CA MET A 1 33.68 -18.30 23.90
C MET A 1 34.59 -17.12 23.64
N SER A 2 35.32 -17.12 22.53
CA SER A 2 36.25 -16.03 22.16
C SER A 2 35.49 -14.70 21.97
N ALA A 3 36.12 -13.57 22.31
CA ALA A 3 35.58 -12.23 22.08
C ALA A 3 35.19 -12.01 20.61
N VAL A 4 35.92 -12.62 19.69
CA VAL A 4 35.66 -12.61 18.24
C VAL A 4 34.31 -13.25 17.92
N LEU A 5 33.97 -14.37 18.57
CA LEU A 5 32.70 -15.06 18.36
C LEU A 5 31.52 -14.22 18.88
N LYS A 6 31.71 -13.50 19.99
CA LYS A 6 30.70 -12.57 20.53
C LYS A 6 30.48 -11.37 19.59
N LEU A 7 31.55 -10.81 19.02
CA LEU A 7 31.48 -9.73 18.02
C LEU A 7 30.80 -10.16 16.71
N LEU A 8 31.07 -11.39 16.25
CA LEU A 8 30.38 -11.97 15.08
C LEU A 8 28.89 -12.20 15.35
N LEU A 9 28.53 -12.66 16.55
CA LEU A 9 27.12 -12.82 16.94
C LEU A 9 26.39 -11.48 17.05
N LEU A 10 27.03 -10.44 17.60
CA LEU A 10 26.46 -9.08 17.70
C LEU A 10 26.25 -8.42 16.32
N SER A 11 27.16 -8.63 15.37
CA SER A 11 26.99 -8.17 13.99
C SER A 11 25.90 -8.95 13.23
N ALA A 12 25.78 -10.26 13.47
CA ALA A 12 24.68 -11.04 12.90
C ALA A 12 23.31 -10.60 13.44
N VAL A 13 23.20 -10.33 14.75
CA VAL A 13 21.95 -9.87 15.37
C VAL A 13 21.53 -8.49 14.86
N THR A 14 22.47 -7.56 14.64
CA THR A 14 22.15 -6.23 14.07
C THR A 14 21.70 -6.31 12.61
N LEU A 15 22.20 -7.26 11.82
CA LEU A 15 21.71 -7.52 10.46
C LEU A 15 20.32 -8.18 10.41
N LEU A 16 19.93 -8.93 11.45
CA LEU A 16 18.62 -9.59 11.53
C LEU A 16 17.48 -8.64 11.92
N VAL A 17 17.77 -7.54 12.61
CA VAL A 17 16.74 -6.58 13.09
C VAL A 17 16.14 -5.74 11.94
N SER A 18 16.82 -5.59 10.80
CA SER A 18 16.25 -4.88 9.64
C SER A 18 15.15 -5.65 8.88
N ALA A 19 14.83 -6.89 9.29
CA ALA A 19 13.76 -7.70 8.69
C ALA A 19 12.40 -7.56 9.40
N GLN A 20 12.32 -6.85 10.52
CA GLN A 20 11.10 -6.73 11.32
C GLN A 20 10.24 -5.57 10.82
N GLY A 21 9.30 -5.86 9.92
CA GLY A 21 8.27 -4.89 9.54
C GLY A 21 7.52 -5.14 8.24
N TRP A 22 7.96 -6.09 7.40
CA TRP A 22 7.22 -6.43 6.18
C TRP A 22 6.26 -7.57 6.41
N GLU A 23 4.99 -7.34 6.11
CA GLU A 23 4.11 -8.45 5.79
C GLU A 23 4.76 -9.21 4.64
N ASN A 24 4.96 -10.51 4.82
CA ASN A 24 5.66 -11.30 3.83
C ASN A 24 4.71 -11.44 2.63
N TYR A 25 5.04 -10.78 1.51
CA TYR A 25 4.32 -10.93 0.26
C TYR A 25 4.11 -12.42 -0.10
N GLN A 26 5.08 -13.28 0.21
CA GLN A 26 4.99 -14.72 -0.04
C GLN A 26 4.01 -15.47 0.86
N SER A 27 3.60 -14.91 2.01
CA SER A 27 2.56 -15.50 2.87
C SER A 27 1.15 -15.14 2.44
N LEU A 28 0.96 -14.25 1.47
CA LEU A 28 -0.35 -13.90 0.94
C LEU A 28 -0.88 -14.99 0.01
N SER A 29 -2.20 -15.14 -0.05
CA SER A 29 -2.83 -16.06 -1.01
C SER A 29 -2.51 -15.65 -2.44
N GLU A 30 -2.46 -16.63 -3.34
CA GLU A 30 -2.23 -16.39 -4.77
C GLU A 30 -3.23 -15.39 -5.36
N SER A 31 -4.50 -15.49 -4.99
CA SER A 31 -5.55 -14.57 -5.41
C SER A 31 -5.25 -13.11 -5.05
N ILE A 32 -4.72 -12.86 -3.86
CA ILE A 32 -4.33 -11.51 -3.43
C ILE A 32 -3.07 -11.05 -4.19
N ARG A 33 -2.06 -11.93 -4.31
CA ARG A 33 -0.78 -11.62 -4.97
C ARG A 33 -0.97 -11.19 -6.42
N ILE A 34 -1.85 -11.83 -7.18
CA ILE A 34 -2.14 -11.45 -8.58
C ILE A 34 -2.58 -9.99 -8.68
N HIS A 35 -3.40 -9.49 -7.76
CA HIS A 35 -3.82 -8.08 -7.76
C HIS A 35 -2.71 -7.14 -7.27
N ILE A 36 -1.89 -7.58 -6.32
CA ILE A 36 -0.71 -6.81 -5.88
C ILE A 36 0.32 -6.69 -6.99
N ASP A 37 0.53 -7.73 -7.80
CA ASP A 37 1.46 -7.70 -8.93
C ASP A 37 1.04 -6.68 -9.98
N LYS A 38 -0.26 -6.60 -10.27
CA LYS A 38 -0.81 -5.54 -11.14
C LYS A 38 -0.54 -4.14 -10.57
N ALA A 39 -0.68 -3.96 -9.26
CA ALA A 39 -0.35 -2.69 -8.60
C ALA A 39 1.15 -2.37 -8.66
N LEU A 40 2.01 -3.38 -8.44
CA LEU A 40 3.47 -3.26 -8.52
C LEU A 40 3.91 -2.89 -9.94
N ASP A 41 3.39 -3.56 -10.96
CA ASP A 41 3.68 -3.26 -12.36
C ASP A 41 3.29 -1.83 -12.69
N LYS A 42 2.07 -1.42 -12.32
CA LYS A 42 1.59 -0.05 -12.58
C LYS A 42 2.41 1.00 -11.83
N ALA A 43 2.80 0.74 -10.59
CA ALA A 43 3.63 1.64 -9.82
C ALA A 43 5.08 1.69 -10.37
N ASN A 44 5.60 0.56 -10.83
CA ASN A 44 6.91 0.46 -11.45
C ASN A 44 6.97 1.16 -12.81
N GLU A 45 5.87 1.24 -13.54
CA GLU A 45 5.82 2.04 -14.75
C GLU A 45 5.91 3.56 -14.47
N ASN A 46 5.24 4.05 -13.42
CA ASN A 46 4.87 5.48 -13.35
C ASN A 46 5.60 6.35 -12.31
N PHE A 47 6.22 5.79 -11.26
CA PHE A 47 6.60 6.60 -10.09
C PHE A 47 8.08 6.90 -9.92
N THR A 48 8.99 6.10 -10.50
CA THR A 48 10.42 6.15 -10.11
C THR A 48 11.32 5.33 -11.03
N ASN A 49 12.61 5.65 -11.07
CA ASN A 49 13.65 4.82 -11.68
C ASN A 49 14.15 3.67 -10.78
N HIS A 50 13.47 3.44 -9.64
CA HIS A 50 13.78 2.37 -8.69
C HIS A 50 12.61 1.39 -8.62
N TYR A 51 12.89 0.13 -8.29
CA TYR A 51 11.82 -0.85 -8.08
C TYR A 51 10.94 -0.43 -6.91
N VAL A 52 9.65 -0.69 -7.03
CA VAL A 52 8.71 -0.66 -5.91
C VAL A 52 8.50 -2.05 -5.36
N ALA A 53 8.22 -2.14 -4.07
CA ALA A 53 7.93 -3.39 -3.38
C ALA A 53 6.67 -3.26 -2.52
N TYR A 54 6.06 -4.41 -2.26
CA TYR A 54 4.96 -4.57 -1.31
C TYR A 54 5.44 -4.21 0.11
N GLU A 55 4.62 -3.45 0.85
CA GLU A 55 4.85 -3.22 2.28
C GLU A 55 3.71 -3.80 3.13
N SER A 56 2.45 -3.43 2.84
CA SER A 56 1.28 -3.91 3.58
C SER A 56 -0.02 -3.77 2.80
N LEU A 57 -1.05 -4.48 3.26
CA LEU A 57 -2.43 -4.21 2.90
C LEU A 57 -2.97 -3.02 3.73
N LEU A 58 -3.61 -2.07 3.04
CA LEU A 58 -4.23 -0.90 3.69
C LEU A 58 -5.66 -1.17 4.19
N SER A 59 -6.27 -2.25 3.71
CA SER A 59 -7.56 -2.76 4.15
C SER A 59 -7.65 -4.25 3.90
N GLU A 60 -8.56 -4.94 4.59
CA GLU A 60 -8.85 -6.35 4.32
C GLU A 60 -9.25 -6.56 2.84
N PRO A 61 -8.54 -7.42 2.09
CA PRO A 61 -8.87 -7.72 0.70
C PRO A 61 -10.24 -8.40 0.60
N LYS A 62 -10.99 -8.05 -0.44
CA LYS A 62 -12.27 -8.70 -0.76
C LYS A 62 -12.14 -9.28 -2.14
N ILE A 63 -12.18 -10.60 -2.24
CA ILE A 63 -12.05 -11.31 -3.51
C ILE A 63 -13.12 -12.39 -3.54
N THR A 64 -14.02 -12.31 -4.50
CA THR A 64 -15.04 -13.31 -4.80
C THR A 64 -14.92 -13.72 -6.27
N ALA A 65 -15.78 -14.62 -6.75
CA ALA A 65 -15.81 -14.98 -8.17
C ALA A 65 -16.18 -13.78 -9.07
N ASP A 66 -16.99 -12.85 -8.55
CA ASP A 66 -17.58 -11.77 -9.34
C ASP A 66 -17.05 -10.37 -8.99
N ASP A 67 -16.28 -10.22 -7.93
CA ASP A 67 -15.82 -8.92 -7.46
C ASP A 67 -14.44 -9.00 -6.80
N PHE A 68 -13.68 -7.90 -6.85
CA PHE A 68 -12.42 -7.78 -6.15
C PHE A 68 -12.15 -6.34 -5.71
N TYR A 69 -11.53 -6.21 -4.54
CA TYR A 69 -11.08 -4.97 -3.95
C TYR A 69 -9.82 -5.24 -3.13
N VAL A 70 -8.67 -4.75 -3.61
CA VAL A 70 -7.36 -4.90 -2.98
C VAL A 70 -6.70 -3.53 -2.87
N ASN A 71 -6.58 -3.03 -1.65
CA ASN A 71 -5.92 -1.76 -1.34
C ASN A 71 -4.57 -2.03 -0.68
N VAL A 72 -3.49 -1.59 -1.32
CA VAL A 72 -2.13 -1.96 -0.97
C VAL A 72 -1.23 -0.72 -0.84
N ARG A 73 -0.36 -0.74 0.17
CA ARG A 73 0.74 0.21 0.28
C ARG A 73 2.01 -0.40 -0.32
N LEU A 74 2.64 0.36 -1.19
CA LEU A 74 3.91 0.05 -1.80
C LEU A 74 4.97 1.07 -1.37
N MET A 75 6.22 0.66 -1.44
CA MET A 75 7.38 1.49 -1.14
C MET A 75 8.34 1.56 -2.31
N VAL A 76 8.99 2.71 -2.48
CA VAL A 76 10.13 2.82 -3.39
C VAL A 76 11.35 2.23 -2.70
N THR A 77 12.04 1.33 -3.38
CA THR A 77 13.19 0.61 -2.83
C THR A 77 14.50 1.26 -3.23
N THR A 78 15.60 0.85 -2.62
CA THR A 78 16.96 1.27 -3.01
C THR A 78 17.44 0.64 -4.31
N CYS A 79 16.79 -0.42 -4.79
CA CYS A 79 17.13 -1.08 -6.06
C CYS A 79 16.79 -0.20 -7.27
N LYS A 80 17.79 0.10 -8.10
CA LYS A 80 17.55 0.74 -9.40
C LYS A 80 16.86 -0.23 -10.36
N LYS A 81 15.99 0.30 -11.22
CA LYS A 81 15.37 -0.47 -12.29
C LYS A 81 16.39 -0.88 -13.31
N ASP A 82 16.25 -2.12 -13.75
CA ASP A 82 16.97 -2.66 -14.88
C ASP A 82 15.95 -2.91 -15.99
N LYS A 83 16.16 -2.27 -17.15
CA LYS A 83 15.23 -2.36 -18.28
C LYS A 83 15.11 -3.78 -18.81
N GLU A 84 16.14 -4.61 -18.62
CA GLU A 84 16.16 -5.99 -19.09
C GLU A 84 15.38 -6.93 -18.17
N LYS A 85 15.13 -6.54 -16.92
CA LYS A 85 14.50 -7.39 -15.89
C LYS A 85 13.01 -7.11 -15.66
N GLY A 86 12.39 -6.28 -16.51
CA GLY A 86 10.96 -5.95 -16.44
C GLY A 86 10.54 -5.18 -15.19
N TYR A 87 9.21 -5.09 -14.98
CA TYR A 87 8.56 -4.30 -13.93
C TYR A 87 7.96 -5.11 -12.77
N GLY A 88 8.10 -6.44 -12.80
CA GLY A 88 7.51 -7.33 -11.79
C GLY A 88 8.09 -7.18 -10.38
N HIS A 89 7.47 -7.87 -9.42
CA HIS A 89 7.92 -7.89 -8.03
C HIS A 89 9.36 -8.44 -7.90
N ARG A 90 10.14 -7.84 -7.00
CA ARG A 90 11.54 -8.20 -6.74
C ARG A 90 11.73 -8.49 -5.25
N VAL A 91 11.70 -9.76 -4.90
CA VAL A 91 11.78 -10.25 -3.51
C VAL A 91 13.10 -9.90 -2.83
N GLU A 92 14.14 -9.61 -3.61
CA GLU A 92 15.44 -9.15 -3.12
C GLU A 92 15.45 -7.63 -2.84
N CYS A 93 14.52 -6.88 -3.43
CA CYS A 93 14.45 -5.43 -3.36
C CYS A 93 13.49 -4.98 -2.27
N VAL A 94 13.95 -5.14 -1.04
CA VAL A 94 13.08 -4.93 0.11
C VAL A 94 13.39 -3.63 0.83
N THR A 95 14.65 -3.17 0.81
CA THR A 95 15.02 -1.95 1.54
C THR A 95 14.37 -0.69 0.97
N GLN A 96 13.59 0.03 1.78
CA GLN A 96 12.99 1.31 1.40
C GLN A 96 14.08 2.37 1.15
N LYS A 97 13.91 3.14 0.08
CA LYS A 97 14.76 4.30 -0.20
C LYS A 97 14.42 5.46 0.76
N PRO A 98 15.42 6.06 1.43
CA PRO A 98 15.14 7.19 2.32
C PRO A 98 14.46 8.36 1.59
N LYS A 99 13.57 9.05 2.30
CA LYS A 99 12.87 10.27 1.84
C LYS A 99 12.00 10.09 0.58
N THR A 100 11.61 8.86 0.25
CA THR A 100 10.61 8.63 -0.81
C THR A 100 9.21 8.46 -0.22
N PRO A 101 8.16 8.99 -0.88
CA PRO A 101 6.79 8.80 -0.42
C PRO A 101 6.35 7.35 -0.58
N TRP A 102 5.47 6.91 0.32
CA TRP A 102 4.68 5.69 0.12
C TRP A 102 3.74 5.87 -1.07
N ILE A 103 3.49 4.75 -1.76
CA ILE A 103 2.55 4.69 -2.87
C ILE A 103 1.35 3.89 -2.39
N ASP A 104 0.17 4.46 -2.55
CA ASP A 104 -1.10 3.84 -2.25
C ASP A 104 -1.73 3.43 -3.57
N CYS A 105 -1.95 2.13 -3.73
CA CYS A 105 -2.52 1.53 -4.93
C CYS A 105 -3.82 0.81 -4.59
N LEU A 106 -4.85 1.05 -5.41
CA LEU A 106 -6.12 0.34 -5.36
C LEU A 106 -6.32 -0.46 -6.63
N VAL A 107 -6.57 -1.76 -6.48
CA VAL A 107 -6.95 -2.66 -7.58
C VAL A 107 -8.36 -3.17 -7.28
N CYS A 108 -9.33 -2.80 -8.12
CA CYS A 108 -10.72 -3.16 -7.89
C CYS A 108 -11.49 -3.39 -9.19
N LYS A 109 -12.62 -4.10 -9.09
CA LYS A 109 -13.61 -4.14 -10.16
C LYS A 109 -14.41 -2.83 -10.16
N LYS A 110 -14.63 -2.27 -11.34
CA LYS A 110 -15.48 -1.10 -11.56
C LYS A 110 -16.95 -1.49 -11.55
N GLU A 111 -17.82 -0.54 -11.21
CA GLU A 111 -19.28 -0.71 -11.32
C GLU A 111 -19.74 -1.12 -12.73
N ASN A 112 -19.02 -0.74 -13.78
CA ASN A 112 -19.30 -1.11 -15.17
C ASN A 112 -18.67 -2.44 -15.64
N GLY A 113 -18.11 -3.24 -14.73
CA GLY A 113 -17.54 -4.55 -15.02
C GLY A 113 -16.07 -4.56 -15.44
N GLY A 114 -15.44 -3.39 -15.67
CA GLY A 114 -14.01 -3.30 -15.98
C GLY A 114 -13.09 -3.39 -14.74
N GLU A 115 -11.79 -3.42 -14.95
CA GLU A 115 -10.79 -3.32 -13.86
C GLU A 115 -10.31 -1.85 -13.70
N LEU A 116 -10.08 -1.44 -12.45
CA LEU A 116 -9.38 -0.21 -12.09
C LEU A 116 -8.09 -0.57 -11.35
N ILE A 117 -6.98 0.02 -11.79
CA ILE A 117 -5.70 0.02 -11.07
C ILE A 117 -5.32 1.49 -10.88
N ASP A 118 -5.41 1.98 -9.65
CA ASP A 118 -5.14 3.37 -9.32
C ASP A 118 -4.05 3.51 -8.26
N CYS A 119 -2.86 3.89 -8.70
CA CYS A 119 -1.71 4.18 -7.86
C CYS A 119 -1.45 5.68 -7.79
N ALA A 120 -1.23 6.22 -6.59
CA ALA A 120 -0.54 7.50 -6.42
C ALA A 120 0.21 7.57 -5.09
N ARG A 121 0.94 8.66 -4.90
CA ARG A 121 1.57 8.95 -3.61
C ARG A 121 0.49 9.00 -2.54
N GLN A 122 0.75 8.39 -1.40
CA GLN A 122 -0.24 8.29 -0.31
C GLN A 122 -0.73 9.67 0.17
N VAL A 123 0.13 10.69 0.11
CA VAL A 123 -0.22 12.08 0.41
C VAL A 123 -1.27 12.66 -0.54
N ASP A 124 -1.23 12.27 -1.82
CA ASP A 124 -2.16 12.74 -2.86
C ASP A 124 -3.51 11.99 -2.81
N VAL A 125 -3.55 10.79 -2.21
CA VAL A 125 -4.82 10.08 -1.97
C VAL A 125 -5.63 10.77 -0.89
N ARG A 126 -4.98 11.20 0.19
CA ARG A 126 -5.64 11.84 1.34
C ARG A 126 -6.26 13.20 1.00
N SER A 127 -5.75 13.88 -0.03
CA SER A 127 -6.32 15.15 -0.52
C SER A 127 -7.53 14.98 -1.45
N GLY A 128 -7.94 13.74 -1.73
CA GLY A 128 -9.20 13.41 -2.41
C GLY A 128 -9.01 13.05 -3.89
N ARG A 129 -9.01 11.75 -4.20
CA ARG A 129 -9.08 11.24 -5.57
C ARG A 129 -10.42 10.57 -5.83
N ASP A 130 -11.23 11.27 -6.63
CA ASP A 130 -12.59 10.90 -6.99
C ASP A 130 -12.67 9.60 -7.81
N ILE A 131 -11.58 9.18 -8.47
CA ILE A 131 -11.59 8.00 -9.36
C ILE A 131 -11.82 6.67 -8.62
N ARG A 132 -11.45 6.59 -7.33
CA ARG A 132 -11.62 5.38 -6.51
C ARG A 132 -13.08 5.11 -6.15
N LYS A 133 -13.97 6.10 -6.29
CA LYS A 133 -15.41 5.91 -6.10
C LYS A 133 -16.04 4.94 -7.10
N HIS A 134 -15.36 4.68 -8.21
CA HIS A 134 -15.86 3.82 -9.29
C HIS A 134 -15.67 2.34 -9.00
N CYS A 135 -15.04 1.96 -7.89
CA CYS A 135 -14.99 0.58 -7.44
C CYS A 135 -16.39 0.11 -7.02
N ALA A 136 -16.80 -1.06 -7.49
CA ALA A 136 -18.10 -1.67 -7.17
C ALA A 136 -18.25 -1.89 -5.65
N TYR A 137 -17.17 -2.33 -5.01
CA TYR A 137 -17.12 -2.44 -3.56
C TYR A 137 -16.77 -1.08 -2.91
N ARG A 138 -17.76 -0.44 -2.29
CA ARG A 138 -17.53 0.72 -1.41
C ARG A 138 -17.13 0.23 -0.03
N THR A 139 -15.85 0.36 0.33
CA THR A 139 -15.49 0.42 1.75
C THR A 139 -16.03 1.74 2.30
N HIS A 140 -17.18 1.68 2.98
CA HIS A 140 -17.62 2.74 3.88
C HIS A 140 -16.64 2.82 5.06
N GLY A 141 -15.50 3.46 4.84
CA GLY A 141 -14.44 3.66 5.83
C GLY A 141 -13.88 5.06 5.70
N GLY A 142 -14.65 6.07 6.11
CA GLY A 142 -14.23 7.46 6.09
C GLY A 142 -15.38 8.38 6.46
N ALA A 143 -15.39 8.80 7.73
CA ALA A 143 -16.27 9.79 8.36
C ALA A 143 -17.42 10.31 7.49
N THR A 144 -18.62 9.76 7.69
CA THR A 144 -19.84 10.50 7.42
C THR A 144 -19.84 11.69 8.37
N VAL A 145 -19.22 12.81 7.96
CA VAL A 145 -19.46 14.08 8.61
C VAL A 145 -20.94 14.36 8.36
N LEU A 146 -21.77 14.06 9.35
CA LEU A 146 -23.15 14.50 9.40
C LEU A 146 -23.12 16.03 9.46
N SER A 147 -23.06 16.67 8.29
CA SER A 147 -23.32 18.10 8.17
C SER A 147 -24.82 18.30 8.37
N GLN A 148 -25.25 18.43 9.62
CA GLN A 148 -26.57 18.96 9.92
C GLN A 148 -26.55 20.44 9.57
N LYS A 149 -27.18 20.77 8.45
CA LYS A 149 -27.45 22.16 8.05
C LYS A 149 -28.63 22.66 8.87
N SER A 150 -28.39 23.04 10.13
CA SER A 150 -29.34 23.85 10.88
C SER A 150 -29.10 25.32 10.51
N GLY A 151 -30.18 26.02 10.17
CA GLY A 151 -30.13 27.41 9.73
C GLY A 151 -29.44 28.32 10.76
N ASN A 152 -28.70 29.29 10.24
CA ASN A 152 -27.96 30.35 10.93
C ASN A 152 -26.62 29.98 11.61
N SER A 153 -25.55 30.13 10.81
CA SER A 153 -24.27 30.75 11.17
C SER A 153 -23.63 30.43 12.53
N LYS A 154 -22.92 29.30 12.60
CA LYS A 154 -21.50 29.15 13.03
C LYS A 154 -21.21 27.65 13.15
N GLN A 155 -20.11 27.22 12.52
CA GLN A 155 -19.69 25.81 12.49
C GLN A 155 -18.92 25.52 13.79
N GLU A 156 -19.60 25.03 14.82
CA GLU A 156 -18.94 24.49 16.01
C GLU A 156 -18.63 23.01 15.78
N LEU A 157 -17.34 22.67 15.77
CA LEU A 157 -16.82 21.30 15.74
C LEU A 157 -16.81 20.76 17.16
N GLY A 158 -17.84 20.00 17.53
CA GLY A 158 -17.88 19.21 18.77
C GLY A 158 -17.66 17.73 18.48
N CYS A 159 -16.67 17.10 19.12
CA CYS A 159 -16.60 15.65 19.22
C CYS A 159 -17.59 15.19 20.30
N LEU A 160 -18.62 14.43 19.91
CA LEU A 160 -19.52 13.75 20.82
C LEU A 160 -19.09 12.29 20.98
N GLY A 161 -18.74 11.92 22.22
CA GLY A 161 -18.89 10.55 22.72
C GLY A 161 -17.61 9.73 22.83
N CYS A 162 -16.96 9.81 23.99
CA CYS A 162 -16.49 8.60 24.68
C CYS A 162 -17.71 7.93 25.33
N VAL A 163 -17.84 6.62 25.15
CA VAL A 163 -18.40 5.67 26.12
C VAL A 163 -17.65 4.37 25.98
#